data_AF-A0A7Y4ERS5-F1
#
_entry.id   AF-A0A7Y4ERS5-F1
#
_cell.length_a   1.000
_cell.length_b   1.000
_cell.length_c   1.000
_cell.angle_alpha   90.00
_cell.angle_beta   90.00
_cell.angle_gamma   90.00
#
_symmetry.space_group_name_H-M   'P 1'
#
loop_
_entity.id
_entity.type
_entity.pdbx_description
1 polymer ?
#
loop_
_entity_poly.entity_id
_entity_poly.type
_entity_poly.pdbx_seq_one_letter_code
_entity_poly.pdbx_strand_id
1 'polypeptide(L)'
;MPNTLFALITRLLFSFTLVSADFVWAKDLIQVEGSSTVYPITYQLSQQFMLAEGTKTQVVIGITGTGGGFRKFCRGRTDISNASRPIKETEKALCKANGIEFLELPVALDALTVVVNKQNNWVNSFSLEQLNKIWRAPSEQKLNTWEKVNAHYPNQPLNLHGPGSDSGTYDYFVDVVLDKETSRQDYIANEDDNAMTAEVAADRYAMAFLGFAYYSSNQDKLKAIAIVNEDGAATLPSVENVTNGLYGDLSRPLFIYVNKSALDNRASLKRFLELYFHQDNIHRAVTKSGYIPLSSEMYDKARSILQQGKTGSVFNNEDLSQNFEQFLYQE
;
A
#
# COMPACT_ATOMS: atom_id res chain seq x y z
N MET A 1 54.91 56.34 -63.31
CA MET A 1 54.12 55.73 -64.42
C MET A 1 53.80 54.28 -64.03
N PRO A 2 52.65 53.73 -64.43
CA PRO A 2 51.56 53.33 -63.51
C PRO A 2 51.34 51.81 -63.34
N ASN A 3 50.44 51.51 -62.39
CA ASN A 3 49.37 50.50 -62.43
C ASN A 3 49.56 49.02 -62.06
N THR A 4 48.50 48.56 -61.35
CA THR A 4 47.99 47.21 -61.11
C THR A 4 48.70 46.38 -60.05
N LEU A 5 48.10 45.50 -59.24
CA LEU A 5 46.73 45.11 -58.86
C LEU A 5 46.99 43.79 -58.11
N PHE A 6 46.62 43.64 -56.83
CA PHE A 6 45.96 42.44 -56.29
C PHE A 6 45.88 42.50 -54.75
N ALA A 7 44.65 42.42 -54.28
CA ALA A 7 44.27 42.39 -52.88
C ALA A 7 44.46 40.99 -52.29
N LEU A 8 44.84 40.91 -51.02
CA LEU A 8 44.51 39.77 -50.16
C LEU A 8 44.24 40.28 -48.74
N ILE A 9 42.99 40.67 -48.48
CA ILE A 9 42.49 40.92 -47.13
C ILE A 9 41.88 39.62 -46.64
N THR A 10 42.59 38.94 -45.75
CA THR A 10 42.15 37.71 -45.09
C THR A 10 41.03 38.04 -44.11
N ARG A 11 39.76 37.87 -44.52
CA ARG A 11 38.61 37.91 -43.61
C ARG A 11 38.54 36.60 -42.82
N LEU A 12 39.06 36.61 -41.59
CA LEU A 12 38.76 35.57 -40.61
C LEU A 12 37.31 35.77 -40.13
N LEU A 13 36.37 35.00 -40.70
CA LEU A 13 35.03 34.85 -40.17
C LEU A 13 35.08 33.82 -39.04
N PHE A 14 35.20 34.28 -37.80
CA PHE A 14 34.96 33.44 -36.62
C PHE A 14 33.45 33.18 -36.54
N SER A 15 33.00 32.03 -37.03
CA SER A 15 31.65 31.54 -36.78
C SER A 15 31.57 31.15 -35.31
N PHE A 16 30.98 32.04 -34.49
CA PHE A 16 30.57 31.70 -33.13
C PHE A 16 29.33 30.81 -33.24
N THR A 17 29.53 29.49 -33.35
CA THR A 17 28.47 28.54 -33.07
C THR A 17 28.15 28.66 -31.59
N LEU A 18 27.07 29.38 -31.25
CA LEU A 18 26.44 29.27 -29.94
C LEU A 18 26.02 27.82 -29.77
N VAL A 19 26.81 27.06 -29.02
CA VAL A 19 26.35 25.80 -28.44
C VAL A 19 25.34 26.20 -27.39
N SER A 20 24.06 26.08 -27.71
CA SER A 20 23.00 26.12 -26.71
C SER A 20 23.32 25.05 -25.68
N ALA A 21 23.79 25.46 -24.50
CA ALA A 21 23.85 24.56 -23.37
C ALA A 21 22.40 24.25 -22.99
N ASP A 22 21.88 23.12 -23.46
CA ASP A 22 20.63 22.58 -22.94
C ASP A 22 20.83 22.39 -21.44
N PHE A 23 20.22 23.28 -20.64
CA PHE A 23 20.16 23.13 -19.20
C PHE A 23 19.40 21.82 -18.91
N VAL A 24 20.13 20.76 -18.61
CA VAL A 24 19.56 19.53 -18.06
C VAL A 24 19.16 19.86 -16.63
N TRP A 25 17.91 20.30 -16.46
CA TRP A 25 17.31 20.45 -15.14
C TRP A 25 17.28 19.07 -14.47
N ALA A 26 17.77 18.97 -13.23
CA ALA A 26 17.62 17.77 -12.44
C ALA A 26 16.13 17.45 -12.33
N LYS A 27 15.74 16.22 -12.70
CA LYS A 27 14.34 15.79 -12.63
C LYS A 27 13.86 15.91 -11.19
N ASP A 28 12.68 16.49 -11.01
CA ASP A 28 12.08 16.52 -9.69
C ASP A 28 11.63 15.11 -9.31
N LEU A 29 12.03 14.63 -8.13
CA LEU A 29 11.87 13.23 -7.73
C LEU A 29 10.88 13.10 -6.57
N ILE A 30 9.68 12.61 -6.85
CA ILE A 30 8.70 12.28 -5.81
C ILE A 30 9.05 10.89 -5.26
N GLN A 31 9.37 10.82 -3.97
CA GLN A 31 9.74 9.60 -3.28
C GLN A 31 8.58 9.08 -2.45
N VAL A 32 8.09 7.89 -2.81
CA VAL A 32 7.04 7.18 -2.09
C VAL A 32 7.63 5.89 -1.55
N GLU A 33 7.33 5.55 -0.30
CA GLU A 33 7.64 4.23 0.25
C GLU A 33 6.54 3.73 1.17
N GLY A 34 6.56 2.44 1.51
CA GLY A 34 5.78 1.88 2.61
C GLY A 34 5.10 0.58 2.23
N SER A 35 3.79 0.52 2.46
CA SER A 35 2.94 -0.66 2.30
C SER A 35 2.98 -1.25 0.89
N SER A 36 3.30 -2.55 0.80
CA SER A 36 3.12 -3.40 -0.38
C SER A 36 1.65 -3.51 -0.81
N THR A 37 0.71 -3.45 0.14
CA THR A 37 -0.74 -3.44 -0.14
C THR A 37 -1.17 -2.19 -0.88
N VAL A 38 -0.61 -1.02 -0.59
CA VAL A 38 -1.00 0.24 -1.26
C VAL A 38 -0.22 0.47 -2.56
N TYR A 39 0.93 -0.21 -2.71
CA TYR A 39 1.80 -0.09 -3.88
C TYR A 39 1.08 -0.16 -5.23
N PRO A 40 0.17 -1.13 -5.52
CA PRO A 40 -0.48 -1.24 -6.83
C PRO A 40 -1.28 0.02 -7.22
N ILE A 41 -1.96 0.63 -6.26
CA ILE A 41 -2.77 1.85 -6.47
C ILE A 41 -1.85 3.02 -6.83
N THR A 42 -0.82 3.26 -6.00
CA THR A 42 0.13 4.35 -6.21
C THR A 42 0.91 4.16 -7.50
N TYR A 43 1.31 2.93 -7.82
CA TYR A 43 2.04 2.61 -9.05
C TYR A 43 1.20 2.92 -10.29
N GLN A 44 -0.07 2.55 -10.31
CA GLN A 44 -0.92 2.87 -11.45
C GLN A 44 -1.05 4.38 -11.68
N LEU A 45 -1.23 5.15 -10.60
CA LEU A 45 -1.37 6.61 -10.67
C LEU A 45 -0.05 7.29 -11.01
N SER A 46 1.09 6.76 -10.54
CA SER A 46 2.41 7.29 -10.87
C SER A 46 2.74 7.10 -12.35
N GLN A 47 2.39 5.96 -12.94
CA GLN A 47 2.54 5.71 -14.36
C GLN A 47 1.69 6.68 -15.19
N GLN A 48 0.42 6.89 -14.79
CA GLN A 48 -0.45 7.86 -15.45
C GLN A 48 0.10 9.29 -15.36
N PHE A 49 0.62 9.68 -14.19
CA PHE A 49 1.20 11.01 -13.99
C PHE A 49 2.48 11.22 -14.79
N MET A 50 3.42 10.28 -14.79
CA MET A 50 4.65 10.40 -15.56
C MET A 50 4.39 10.41 -17.07
N LEU A 51 3.36 9.70 -17.56
CA LEU A 51 2.93 9.80 -18.95
C LEU A 51 2.41 11.20 -19.32
N ALA A 52 1.72 11.87 -18.40
CA ALA A 52 1.19 13.22 -18.61
C ALA A 52 2.26 14.33 -18.46
N GLU A 53 3.18 14.18 -17.50
CA GLU A 53 4.24 15.17 -17.20
C GLU A 53 5.46 15.06 -18.14
N GLY A 54 5.63 13.92 -18.82
CA GLY A 54 6.82 13.62 -19.60
C GLY A 54 8.05 13.44 -18.71
N THR A 55 9.18 14.04 -19.09
CA THR A 55 10.48 13.82 -18.42
C THR A 55 10.74 14.75 -17.23
N LYS A 56 9.78 15.62 -16.87
CA LYS A 56 9.97 16.69 -15.86
C LYS A 56 10.03 16.16 -14.42
N THR A 57 9.17 15.19 -14.13
CA THR A 57 9.00 14.63 -12.79
C THR A 57 9.13 13.11 -12.86
N GLN A 58 9.85 12.53 -11.91
CA GLN A 58 9.91 11.09 -11.72
C GLN A 58 9.26 10.73 -10.39
N VAL A 59 8.46 9.66 -10.38
CA VAL A 59 7.90 9.10 -9.14
C VAL A 59 8.56 7.75 -8.92
N VAL A 60 9.21 7.58 -7.77
CA VAL A 60 9.82 6.30 -7.36
C VAL A 60 9.06 5.78 -6.16
N ILE A 61 8.68 4.51 -6.23
CA ILE A 61 7.88 3.84 -5.21
C ILE A 61 8.65 2.62 -4.71
N GLY A 62 9.02 2.64 -3.43
CA GLY A 62 9.66 1.51 -2.74
C GLY A 62 8.68 0.76 -1.84
N ILE A 63 8.95 -0.53 -1.62
CA ILE A 63 8.21 -1.38 -0.67
C ILE A 63 9.10 -1.59 0.56
N THR A 64 8.63 -1.16 1.73
CA THR A 64 9.35 -1.30 3.01
C THR A 64 8.44 -1.69 4.17
N GLY A 65 7.19 -2.05 3.89
CA GLY A 65 6.17 -2.24 4.90
C GLY A 65 5.67 -0.90 5.46
N THR A 66 4.46 -0.89 6.04
CA THR A 66 3.86 0.33 6.60
C THR A 66 4.73 0.93 7.71
N GLY A 67 5.23 0.10 8.64
CA GLY A 67 6.09 0.56 9.72
C GLY A 67 7.45 1.05 9.24
N GLY A 68 8.07 0.35 8.28
CA GLY A 68 9.31 0.79 7.64
C GLY A 68 9.15 2.12 6.89
N GLY A 69 8.03 2.27 6.17
CA GLY A 69 7.60 3.50 5.51
C GLY A 69 7.50 4.67 6.48
N PHE A 70 6.76 4.51 7.58
CA PHE A 70 6.65 5.56 8.60
C PHE A 70 7.98 5.94 9.25
N ARG A 71 8.87 4.97 9.51
CA ARG A 71 10.20 5.28 10.05
C ARG A 71 11.03 6.16 9.11
N LYS A 72 10.93 5.97 7.79
CA LYS A 72 11.61 6.81 6.80
C LYS A 72 10.88 8.16 6.63
N PHE A 73 9.57 8.13 6.49
CA PHE A 73 8.71 9.30 6.32
C PHE A 73 8.82 10.29 7.48
N CYS A 74 8.70 9.81 8.72
CA CYS A 74 8.83 10.63 9.93
C CYS A 74 10.26 11.12 10.18
N ARG A 75 11.25 10.71 9.38
CA ARG A 75 12.62 11.28 9.35
C ARG A 75 12.84 12.20 8.14
N GLY A 76 11.76 12.59 7.44
CA GLY A 76 11.80 13.44 6.26
C GLY A 76 12.48 12.81 5.04
N ARG A 77 12.51 11.48 4.94
CA ARG A 77 13.20 10.77 3.84
C ARG A 77 12.33 10.49 2.63
N THR A 78 11.01 10.64 2.75
CA THR A 78 10.05 10.41 1.67
C THR A 78 8.97 11.48 1.69
N ASP A 79 8.38 11.74 0.52
CA ASP A 79 7.29 12.69 0.36
C ASP A 79 5.95 12.07 0.76
N ILE A 80 5.80 10.77 0.48
CA ILE A 80 4.58 10.01 0.74
C ILE A 80 4.93 8.70 1.44
N SER A 81 4.13 8.33 2.44
CA SER A 81 4.12 6.99 3.05
C SER A 81 2.83 6.25 2.68
N ASN A 82 2.98 5.13 1.98
CA ASN A 82 1.91 4.18 1.72
C ASN A 82 1.62 3.37 2.99
N ALA A 83 0.36 3.22 3.37
CA ALA A 83 0.01 2.58 4.64
C ALA A 83 -1.27 1.74 4.56
N SER A 84 -1.21 0.50 5.04
CA SER A 84 -2.35 -0.44 5.11
C SER A 84 -3.01 -0.51 6.49
N ARG A 85 -2.63 0.42 7.38
CA ARG A 85 -3.26 0.68 8.68
C ARG A 85 -2.98 2.12 9.11
N PRO A 86 -3.80 2.71 9.98
CA PRO A 86 -3.55 4.03 10.56
C PRO A 86 -2.16 4.19 11.20
N ILE A 87 -1.60 5.40 11.17
CA ILE A 87 -0.34 5.75 11.83
C ILE A 87 -0.45 5.52 13.36
N LYS A 88 0.52 4.80 13.94
CA LYS A 88 0.55 4.48 15.38
C LYS A 88 0.99 5.69 16.22
N GLU A 89 0.62 5.73 17.50
CA GLU A 89 1.03 6.82 18.41
C GLU A 89 2.56 6.98 18.51
N THR A 90 3.30 5.87 18.50
CA THR A 90 4.77 5.89 18.50
C THR A 90 5.35 6.51 17.22
N GLU A 91 4.67 6.35 16.09
CA GLU A 91 5.05 6.93 14.80
C GLU A 91 4.66 8.41 14.72
N LYS A 92 3.47 8.78 15.22
CA LYS A 92 3.08 10.18 15.41
C LYS A 92 4.10 10.92 16.28
N ALA A 93 4.53 10.29 17.39
CA ALA A 93 5.57 10.83 18.26
C ALA A 93 6.91 10.98 17.54
N LEU A 94 7.31 10.01 16.70
CA LEU A 94 8.51 10.11 15.88
C LEU A 94 8.42 11.26 14.87
N CYS A 95 7.30 11.41 14.18
CA CYS A 95 7.04 12.50 13.25
C CYS A 95 7.13 13.87 13.97
N LYS A 96 6.44 14.01 15.11
CA LYS A 96 6.50 15.21 15.96
C LYS A 96 7.92 15.54 16.42
N ALA A 97 8.68 14.54 16.86
CA ALA A 97 10.06 14.72 17.31
C ALA A 97 11.01 15.21 16.20
N ASN A 98 10.68 14.93 14.93
CA ASN A 98 11.46 15.38 13.77
C ASN A 98 10.81 16.56 13.02
N GLY A 99 9.75 17.18 13.58
CA GLY A 99 9.05 18.29 12.95
C GLY A 99 8.33 17.93 11.65
N ILE A 100 7.94 16.67 11.47
CA ILE A 100 7.20 16.20 10.30
C ILE A 100 5.70 16.31 10.58
N GLU A 101 5.06 17.26 9.92
CA GLU A 101 3.61 17.34 9.80
C GLU A 101 3.15 16.59 8.55
N PHE A 102 1.95 16.00 8.61
CA PHE A 102 1.43 15.16 7.53
C PHE A 102 -0.06 15.31 7.35
N LEU A 103 -0.52 15.04 6.12
CA LEU A 103 -1.93 14.79 5.80
C LEU A 103 -2.17 13.29 5.84
N GLU A 104 -3.28 12.85 6.44
CA GLU A 104 -3.77 11.47 6.40
C GLU A 104 -4.91 11.37 5.38
N LEU A 105 -4.70 10.60 4.30
CA LEU A 105 -5.64 10.50 3.18
C LEU A 105 -6.02 9.05 2.92
N PRO A 106 -7.27 8.63 3.20
CA PRO A 106 -7.74 7.30 2.83
C PRO A 106 -7.90 7.21 1.31
N VAL A 107 -7.54 6.06 0.73
CA VAL A 107 -7.53 5.84 -0.73
C VAL A 107 -8.41 4.70 -1.21
N ALA A 108 -8.63 3.67 -0.39
CA ALA A 108 -9.41 2.48 -0.74
C ALA A 108 -9.83 1.69 0.50
N LEU A 109 -10.74 0.73 0.33
CA LEU A 109 -10.90 -0.39 1.25
C LEU A 109 -10.19 -1.64 0.71
N ASP A 110 -9.68 -2.42 1.65
CA ASP A 110 -9.06 -3.73 1.43
C ASP A 110 -9.84 -4.82 2.19
N ALA A 111 -9.75 -6.05 1.68
CA ALA A 111 -10.24 -7.26 2.32
C ALA A 111 -9.02 -8.12 2.67
N LEU A 112 -8.52 -8.03 3.90
CA LEU A 112 -7.40 -8.87 4.33
C LEU A 112 -7.80 -10.33 4.17
N THR A 113 -7.15 -11.01 3.23
CA THR A 113 -7.58 -12.31 2.74
C THR A 113 -6.66 -13.39 3.24
N VAL A 114 -7.23 -14.41 3.90
CA VAL A 114 -6.52 -15.66 4.17
C VAL A 114 -6.63 -16.55 2.94
N VAL A 115 -5.48 -16.98 2.42
CA VAL A 115 -5.35 -17.81 1.22
C VAL A 115 -4.69 -19.14 1.53
N VAL A 116 -4.98 -20.12 0.69
CA VAL A 116 -4.25 -21.37 0.55
C VAL A 116 -3.97 -21.62 -0.93
N ASN A 117 -3.13 -22.60 -1.22
CA ASN A 117 -2.95 -23.10 -2.58
C ASN A 117 -4.28 -23.52 -3.22
N LYS A 118 -4.44 -23.30 -4.54
CA LYS A 118 -5.65 -23.70 -5.28
C LYS A 118 -6.03 -25.17 -5.10
N GLN A 119 -5.04 -26.04 -4.97
CA GLN A 119 -5.22 -27.50 -4.84
C GLN A 119 -5.59 -27.95 -3.42
N ASN A 120 -5.61 -27.04 -2.43
CA ASN A 120 -6.13 -27.35 -1.11
C ASN A 120 -7.64 -27.59 -1.23
N ASN A 121 -8.08 -28.80 -0.90
CA ASN A 121 -9.48 -29.23 -0.99
C ASN A 121 -10.08 -29.65 0.35
N TRP A 122 -9.42 -29.34 1.47
CA TRP A 122 -9.87 -29.71 2.82
C TRP A 122 -10.36 -28.52 3.65
N VAL A 123 -9.85 -27.30 3.44
CA VAL A 123 -10.32 -26.10 4.14
C VAL A 123 -11.30 -25.31 3.29
N ASN A 124 -12.44 -24.92 3.84
CA ASN A 124 -13.38 -24.01 3.19
C ASN A 124 -13.54 -22.68 3.95
N SER A 125 -13.56 -22.73 5.28
CA SER A 125 -13.74 -21.57 6.13
C SER A 125 -12.97 -21.67 7.44
N PHE A 126 -12.73 -20.52 8.06
CA PHE A 126 -12.31 -20.39 9.46
C PHE A 126 -13.02 -19.23 10.14
N SER A 127 -13.30 -19.34 11.43
CA SER A 127 -13.60 -18.18 12.27
C SER A 127 -12.32 -17.44 12.66
N LEU A 128 -12.46 -16.19 13.14
CA LEU A 128 -11.33 -15.45 13.70
C LEU A 128 -10.70 -16.18 14.89
N GLU A 129 -11.50 -16.85 15.73
CA GLU A 129 -10.98 -17.67 16.85
C GLU A 129 -10.10 -18.84 16.35
N GLN A 130 -10.50 -19.49 15.26
CA GLN A 130 -9.69 -20.57 14.68
C GLN A 130 -8.38 -20.02 14.10
N LEU A 131 -8.42 -18.89 13.40
CA LEU A 131 -7.22 -18.22 12.90
C LEU A 131 -6.32 -17.78 14.06
N ASN A 132 -6.88 -17.19 15.12
CA ASN A 132 -6.17 -16.83 16.35
C ASN A 132 -5.39 -18.04 16.89
N LYS A 133 -6.09 -19.18 17.07
CA LYS A 133 -5.48 -20.42 17.55
C LYS A 133 -4.36 -20.91 16.63
N ILE A 134 -4.48 -20.77 15.31
CA ILE A 134 -3.45 -21.20 14.35
C ILE A 134 -2.20 -20.32 14.43
N TRP A 135 -2.38 -19.00 14.55
CA TRP A 135 -1.34 -17.98 14.32
C TRP A 135 -0.71 -17.40 15.59
N ARG A 136 -1.25 -17.67 16.78
CA ARG A 136 -0.67 -17.20 18.06
C ARG A 136 0.59 -17.95 18.47
N ALA A 137 1.49 -17.28 19.19
CA ALA A 137 2.77 -17.82 19.64
C ALA A 137 2.68 -19.15 20.42
N PRO A 138 1.69 -19.39 21.31
CA PRO A 138 1.56 -20.69 21.98
C PRO A 138 1.43 -21.92 21.06
N SER A 139 1.05 -21.72 19.80
CA SER A 139 0.87 -22.77 18.78
C SER A 139 2.12 -23.04 17.95
N GLU A 140 3.16 -22.20 18.07
CA GLU A 140 4.47 -22.38 17.46
C GLU A 140 5.00 -23.79 17.72
N GLN A 141 5.46 -24.46 16.67
CA GLN A 141 5.95 -25.85 16.63
C GLN A 141 4.97 -26.94 17.13
N LYS A 142 3.85 -26.58 17.76
CA LYS A 142 2.84 -27.51 18.27
C LYS A 142 1.77 -27.78 17.22
N LEU A 143 1.29 -26.74 16.55
CA LEU A 143 0.26 -26.79 15.51
C LEU A 143 0.93 -26.62 14.14
N ASN A 144 1.63 -27.67 13.69
CA ASN A 144 2.48 -27.67 12.50
C ASN A 144 2.02 -28.67 11.41
N THR A 145 0.85 -29.29 11.58
CA THR A 145 0.21 -30.13 10.57
C THR A 145 -1.27 -29.77 10.46
N TRP A 146 -1.85 -30.00 9.28
CA TRP A 146 -3.27 -29.71 9.03
C TRP A 146 -4.21 -30.55 9.92
N GLU A 147 -3.89 -31.82 10.17
CA GLU A 147 -4.66 -32.69 11.09
C GLU A 147 -4.77 -32.12 12.52
N LYS A 148 -3.78 -31.33 12.97
CA LYS A 148 -3.81 -30.67 14.28
C LYS A 148 -4.69 -29.43 14.32
N VAL A 149 -4.97 -28.83 13.16
CA VAL A 149 -6.00 -27.79 13.02
C VAL A 149 -7.39 -28.42 13.17
N ASN A 150 -7.62 -29.52 12.44
CA ASN A 150 -8.86 -30.29 12.45
C ASN A 150 -8.53 -31.75 12.10
N ALA A 151 -8.97 -32.70 12.93
CA ALA A 151 -8.66 -34.13 12.78
C ALA A 151 -9.15 -34.75 11.45
N HIS A 152 -10.07 -34.09 10.73
CA HIS A 152 -10.53 -34.53 9.40
C HIS A 152 -9.64 -34.02 8.26
N TYR A 153 -8.69 -33.11 8.52
CA TYR A 153 -7.73 -32.63 7.54
C TYR A 153 -6.57 -33.62 7.37
N PRO A 154 -5.85 -33.57 6.24
CA PRO A 154 -4.77 -34.53 5.99
C PRO A 154 -3.61 -34.37 6.98
N ASN A 155 -2.91 -35.48 7.26
CA ASN A 155 -1.63 -35.46 7.97
C ASN A 155 -0.52 -34.96 7.05
N GLN A 156 -0.52 -33.65 6.81
CA GLN A 156 0.44 -32.95 5.97
C GLN A 156 0.93 -31.71 6.70
N PRO A 157 2.14 -31.22 6.40
CA PRO A 157 2.68 -30.00 7.02
C PRO A 157 1.72 -28.81 6.88
N LEU A 158 1.61 -27.99 7.92
CA LEU A 158 0.96 -26.68 7.83
C LEU A 158 2.07 -25.64 7.65
N ASN A 159 2.33 -25.27 6.39
CA ASN A 159 3.35 -24.30 6.06
C ASN A 159 2.73 -22.90 6.06
N LEU A 160 3.11 -22.08 7.03
CA LEU A 160 2.55 -20.74 7.18
C LEU A 160 3.45 -19.73 6.46
N HIS A 161 2.84 -18.86 5.67
CA HIS A 161 3.49 -17.72 5.03
C HIS A 161 2.76 -16.44 5.42
N GLY A 162 3.46 -15.33 5.55
CA GLY A 162 2.80 -14.09 5.89
C GLY A 162 3.69 -12.88 5.64
N PRO A 163 3.11 -11.69 5.75
CA PRO A 163 3.88 -10.46 5.70
C PRO A 163 4.89 -10.41 6.85
N GLY A 164 6.01 -9.74 6.62
CA GLY A 164 7.00 -9.49 7.68
C GLY A 164 6.51 -8.49 8.73
N SER A 165 7.29 -8.31 9.79
CA SER A 165 6.92 -7.50 10.95
C SER A 165 6.87 -5.99 10.68
N ASP A 166 7.40 -5.51 9.55
CA ASP A 166 7.26 -4.12 9.13
C ASP A 166 5.96 -3.87 8.35
N SER A 167 5.27 -4.94 7.95
CA SER A 167 4.04 -4.86 7.19
C SER A 167 2.87 -4.35 8.03
N GLY A 168 2.11 -3.39 7.51
CA GLY A 168 0.83 -3.02 8.10
C GLY A 168 -0.22 -4.13 7.95
N THR A 169 -0.01 -5.07 7.02
CA THR A 169 -0.86 -6.26 6.91
C THR A 169 -0.66 -7.20 8.08
N TYR A 170 0.59 -7.39 8.50
CA TYR A 170 0.92 -8.10 9.73
C TYR A 170 0.35 -7.38 10.96
N ASP A 171 0.61 -6.07 11.10
CA ASP A 171 0.08 -5.26 12.21
C ASP A 171 -1.44 -5.44 12.37
N TYR A 172 -2.18 -5.26 11.28
CA TYR A 172 -3.63 -5.34 11.31
C TYR A 172 -4.14 -6.75 11.63
N PHE A 173 -3.48 -7.79 11.10
CA PHE A 173 -3.83 -9.18 11.41
C PHE A 173 -3.60 -9.49 12.90
N VAL A 174 -2.50 -8.99 13.48
CA VAL A 174 -2.24 -9.12 14.92
C VAL A 174 -3.31 -8.41 15.73
N ASP A 175 -3.65 -7.17 15.39
CA ASP A 175 -4.62 -6.39 16.13
C ASP A 175 -6.02 -7.03 16.09
N VAL A 176 -6.48 -7.46 14.91
CA VAL A 176 -7.85 -7.96 14.71
C VAL A 176 -7.99 -9.45 15.00
N VAL A 177 -7.07 -10.28 14.49
CA VAL A 177 -7.20 -11.74 14.57
C VAL A 177 -6.55 -12.27 15.84
N LEU A 178 -5.43 -11.68 16.26
CA LEU A 178 -4.73 -12.13 17.46
C LEU A 178 -5.15 -11.39 18.73
N ASP A 179 -6.05 -10.40 18.64
CA ASP A 179 -6.42 -9.53 19.77
C ASP A 179 -5.17 -8.91 20.42
N LYS A 180 -4.26 -8.41 19.57
CA LYS A 180 -2.97 -7.81 19.95
C LYS A 180 -1.98 -8.76 20.63
N GLU A 181 -2.29 -10.06 20.70
CA GLU A 181 -1.37 -11.09 21.21
C GLU A 181 -0.21 -11.36 20.24
N THR A 182 0.86 -11.95 20.78
CA THR A 182 2.06 -12.24 19.99
C THR A 182 1.79 -13.34 18.96
N SER A 183 2.15 -13.09 17.70
CA SER A 183 2.13 -14.12 16.64
C SER A 183 3.29 -15.11 16.80
N ARG A 184 3.06 -16.36 16.39
CA ARG A 184 4.13 -17.36 16.21
C ARG A 184 5.17 -16.86 15.20
N GLN A 185 6.42 -17.26 15.39
CA GLN A 185 7.54 -16.78 14.56
C GLN A 185 8.07 -17.85 13.58
N ASP A 186 7.54 -19.07 13.62
CA ASP A 186 7.90 -20.20 12.76
C ASP A 186 7.16 -20.22 11.42
N TYR A 187 6.81 -19.05 10.88
CA TYR A 187 6.24 -18.87 9.54
C TYR A 187 7.28 -18.25 8.59
N ILE A 188 7.07 -18.39 7.28
CA ILE A 188 7.90 -17.75 6.26
C ILE A 188 7.42 -16.31 6.07
N ALA A 189 8.21 -15.35 6.56
CA ALA A 189 7.92 -13.92 6.46
C ALA A 189 8.42 -13.34 5.12
N ASN A 190 7.57 -12.58 4.42
CA ASN A 190 7.92 -11.92 3.17
C ASN A 190 7.27 -10.53 3.06
N GLU A 191 8.06 -9.48 2.81
CA GLU A 191 7.54 -8.10 2.65
C GLU A 191 6.98 -7.82 1.24
N ASP A 192 7.27 -8.70 0.28
CA ASP A 192 6.74 -8.62 -1.09
C ASP A 192 5.57 -9.60 -1.26
N ASP A 193 4.35 -9.06 -1.36
CA ASP A 193 3.13 -9.86 -1.52
C ASP A 193 3.10 -10.67 -2.85
N ASN A 194 3.78 -10.23 -3.91
CA ASN A 194 3.87 -11.02 -5.15
C ASN A 194 4.76 -12.24 -4.94
N ALA A 195 5.88 -12.06 -4.24
CA ALA A 195 6.77 -13.16 -3.90
C ALA A 195 6.07 -14.16 -2.96
N MET A 196 5.38 -13.67 -1.92
CA MET A 196 4.55 -14.52 -1.05
C MET A 196 3.47 -15.28 -1.81
N THR A 197 2.77 -14.61 -2.75
CA THR A 197 1.76 -15.27 -3.59
C THR A 197 2.37 -16.41 -4.42
N ALA A 198 3.58 -16.22 -4.97
CA ALA A 198 4.29 -17.26 -5.71
C ALA A 198 4.70 -18.44 -4.82
N GLU A 199 5.15 -18.18 -3.59
CA GLU A 199 5.47 -19.22 -2.59
C GLU A 199 4.24 -20.07 -2.25
N VAL A 200 3.11 -19.45 -1.94
CA VAL A 200 1.85 -20.15 -1.61
C VAL A 200 1.33 -20.94 -2.81
N ALA A 201 1.47 -20.41 -4.03
CA ALA A 201 1.10 -21.11 -5.26
C ALA A 201 1.98 -22.35 -5.53
N ALA A 202 3.24 -22.34 -5.09
CA ALA A 202 4.18 -23.45 -5.26
C ALA A 202 4.02 -24.54 -4.18
N ASP A 203 3.50 -24.18 -2.99
CA ASP A 203 3.33 -25.11 -1.88
C ASP A 203 1.86 -25.49 -1.68
N ARG A 204 1.53 -26.75 -2.01
CA ARG A 204 0.17 -27.31 -1.86
C ARG A 204 -0.38 -27.22 -0.43
N TYR A 205 0.50 -27.20 0.56
CA TYR A 205 0.13 -27.22 1.98
C TYR A 205 0.23 -25.85 2.65
N ALA A 206 0.52 -24.80 1.89
CA ALA A 206 0.65 -23.46 2.42
C ALA A 206 -0.69 -22.81 2.81
N MET A 207 -0.65 -22.01 3.86
CA MET A 207 -1.64 -20.98 4.21
C MET A 207 -0.92 -19.64 4.37
N ALA A 208 -1.53 -18.57 3.87
CA ALA A 208 -1.05 -17.21 4.09
C ALA A 208 -2.18 -16.22 4.35
N PHE A 209 -1.83 -15.01 4.75
CA PHE A 209 -2.73 -13.87 4.78
C PHE A 209 -2.11 -12.67 4.07
N LEU A 210 -2.88 -11.96 3.26
CA LEU A 210 -2.38 -10.91 2.37
C LEU A 210 -3.49 -9.94 1.93
N GLY A 211 -3.14 -8.85 1.24
CA GLY A 211 -4.13 -7.89 0.72
C GLY A 211 -4.97 -8.45 -0.43
N PHE A 212 -6.26 -8.10 -0.51
CA PHE A 212 -7.23 -8.68 -1.45
C PHE A 212 -6.78 -8.65 -2.91
N ALA A 213 -6.13 -7.56 -3.35
CA ALA A 213 -5.65 -7.39 -4.72
C ALA A 213 -4.74 -8.53 -5.21
N TYR A 214 -3.87 -9.03 -4.33
CA TYR A 214 -2.92 -10.09 -4.68
C TYR A 214 -3.61 -11.44 -4.78
N TYR A 215 -4.63 -11.71 -3.95
CA TYR A 215 -5.53 -12.85 -4.14
C TYR A 215 -6.33 -12.72 -5.44
N SER A 216 -6.99 -11.57 -5.65
CA SER A 216 -7.83 -11.28 -6.81
C SER A 216 -7.08 -11.48 -8.13
N SER A 217 -5.82 -11.07 -8.19
CA SER A 217 -4.96 -11.23 -9.37
C SER A 217 -4.41 -12.65 -9.57
N ASN A 218 -4.59 -13.56 -8.60
CA ASN A 218 -4.04 -14.92 -8.61
C ASN A 218 -5.08 -16.00 -8.26
N GLN A 219 -6.36 -15.76 -8.54
CA GLN A 219 -7.46 -16.70 -8.24
C GLN A 219 -7.35 -18.04 -9.01
N ASP A 220 -6.57 -18.08 -10.08
CA ASP A 220 -6.22 -19.30 -10.80
C ASP A 220 -5.26 -20.20 -10.00
N LYS A 221 -4.42 -19.61 -9.13
CA LYS A 221 -3.37 -20.28 -8.35
C LYS A 221 -3.65 -20.38 -6.86
N LEU A 222 -4.49 -19.49 -6.34
CA LEU A 222 -4.85 -19.39 -4.94
C LEU A 222 -6.33 -19.64 -4.72
N LYS A 223 -6.67 -20.04 -3.49
CA LYS A 223 -8.03 -20.14 -3.01
C LYS A 223 -8.14 -19.35 -1.71
N ALA A 224 -9.07 -18.41 -1.64
CA ALA A 224 -9.39 -17.75 -0.38
C ALA A 224 -10.14 -18.70 0.56
N ILE A 225 -9.88 -18.56 1.85
CA ILE A 225 -10.66 -19.19 2.91
C ILE A 225 -11.76 -18.21 3.31
N ALA A 226 -13.01 -18.68 3.38
CA ALA A 226 -14.12 -17.87 3.86
C ALA A 226 -13.98 -17.61 5.36
N ILE A 227 -14.38 -16.41 5.80
CA ILE A 227 -14.34 -16.02 7.21
C ILE A 227 -15.72 -16.22 7.80
N VAL A 228 -15.79 -16.98 8.89
CA VAL A 228 -17.02 -17.15 9.66
C VAL A 228 -17.19 -15.94 10.57
N ASN A 229 -18.18 -15.11 10.27
CA ASN A 229 -18.54 -13.94 11.05
C ASN A 229 -19.27 -14.32 12.36
N GLU A 230 -19.52 -13.34 13.22
CA GLU A 230 -20.23 -13.55 14.49
C GLU A 230 -21.65 -14.12 14.33
N ASP A 231 -22.31 -13.82 13.21
CA ASP A 231 -23.63 -14.36 12.85
C ASP A 231 -23.59 -15.82 12.34
N GLY A 232 -22.38 -16.39 12.25
CA GLY A 232 -22.12 -17.74 11.76
C GLY A 232 -22.05 -17.87 10.24
N ALA A 233 -22.23 -16.78 9.48
CA ALA A 233 -22.12 -16.81 8.03
C ALA A 233 -20.66 -16.89 7.59
N ALA A 234 -20.34 -17.84 6.70
CA ALA A 234 -19.02 -17.96 6.09
C ALA A 234 -18.96 -17.09 4.82
N THR A 235 -18.18 -16.02 4.87
CA THR A 235 -18.12 -15.01 3.81
C THR A 235 -16.78 -15.03 3.11
N LEU A 236 -16.77 -15.05 1.77
CA LEU A 236 -15.55 -14.92 0.96
C LEU A 236 -15.17 -13.44 0.77
N PRO A 237 -13.87 -13.12 0.60
CA PRO A 237 -13.47 -11.76 0.26
C PRO A 237 -13.97 -11.41 -1.14
N SER A 238 -14.72 -10.32 -1.24
CA SER A 238 -15.15 -9.76 -2.53
C SER A 238 -15.41 -8.27 -2.37
N VAL A 239 -15.44 -7.55 -3.49
CA VAL A 239 -15.83 -6.14 -3.50
C VAL A 239 -17.21 -5.97 -2.87
N GLU A 240 -18.17 -6.80 -3.29
CA GLU A 240 -19.55 -6.78 -2.79
C GLU A 240 -19.63 -7.01 -1.27
N ASN A 241 -18.93 -8.04 -0.76
CA ASN A 241 -19.00 -8.38 0.65
C ASN A 241 -18.35 -7.32 1.53
N VAL A 242 -17.27 -6.67 1.09
CA VAL A 242 -16.68 -5.56 1.84
C VAL A 242 -17.56 -4.32 1.77
N THR A 243 -18.08 -3.96 0.60
CA THR A 243 -18.97 -2.80 0.44
C THR A 243 -20.24 -2.93 1.28
N ASN A 244 -20.78 -4.14 1.41
CA ASN A 244 -21.98 -4.41 2.21
C ASN A 244 -21.68 -4.68 3.70
N GLY A 245 -20.42 -4.56 4.15
CA GLY A 245 -20.03 -4.82 5.54
C GLY A 245 -20.11 -6.30 5.97
N LEU A 246 -20.22 -7.22 5.00
CA LEU A 246 -20.37 -8.66 5.24
C LEU A 246 -19.04 -9.38 5.47
N TYR A 247 -17.89 -8.75 5.19
CA TYR A 247 -16.56 -9.37 5.41
C TYR A 247 -15.93 -9.00 6.77
N GLY A 248 -16.74 -8.47 7.69
CA GLY A 248 -16.39 -8.24 9.09
C GLY A 248 -15.11 -7.45 9.30
N ASP A 249 -14.40 -7.77 10.38
CA ASP A 249 -13.23 -7.03 10.86
C ASP A 249 -11.98 -7.21 9.98
N LEU A 250 -12.02 -8.04 8.93
CA LEU A 250 -10.92 -8.11 7.95
C LEU A 250 -11.05 -7.05 6.84
N SER A 251 -12.09 -6.23 6.89
CA SER A 251 -12.27 -5.06 6.02
C SER A 251 -11.58 -3.84 6.60
N ARG A 252 -10.68 -3.20 5.85
CA ARG A 252 -9.88 -2.09 6.39
C ARG A 252 -9.66 -0.94 5.40
N PRO A 253 -9.49 0.29 5.90
CA PRO A 253 -9.01 1.38 5.07
C PRO A 253 -7.53 1.25 4.69
N LEU A 254 -7.21 1.68 3.48
CA LEU A 254 -5.86 1.92 2.99
C LEU A 254 -5.61 3.42 2.88
N PHE A 255 -4.37 3.85 3.09
CA PHE A 255 -4.00 5.25 3.19
C PHE A 255 -2.75 5.58 2.39
N ILE A 256 -2.65 6.88 2.05
CA ILE A 256 -1.36 7.53 1.88
C ILE A 256 -1.23 8.66 2.90
N TYR A 257 -0.01 8.86 3.39
CA TYR A 257 0.36 9.97 4.25
C TYR A 257 1.28 10.90 3.49
N VAL A 258 0.96 12.19 3.44
CA VAL A 258 1.70 13.17 2.64
C VAL A 258 2.44 14.14 3.55
N ASN A 259 3.74 14.33 3.33
CA ASN A 259 4.53 15.29 4.08
C ASN A 259 4.06 16.72 3.75
N LYS A 260 3.61 17.48 4.77
CA LYS A 260 3.05 18.82 4.59
C LYS A 260 4.04 19.81 4.01
N SER A 261 5.28 19.79 4.51
CA SER A 261 6.34 20.69 4.02
C SER A 261 6.70 20.39 2.56
N ALA A 262 6.78 19.10 2.19
CA ALA A 262 6.99 18.73 0.79
C ALA A 262 5.81 19.20 -0.08
N LEU A 263 4.57 19.00 0.38
CA LEU A 263 3.37 19.44 -0.32
C LEU A 263 3.40 20.95 -0.57
N ASP A 264 3.72 21.76 0.44
CA ASP A 264 3.71 23.22 0.33
C ASP A 264 4.72 23.75 -0.67
N ASN A 265 5.91 23.14 -0.68
CA ASN A 265 7.07 23.66 -1.39
C ASN A 265 7.31 23.03 -2.77
N ARG A 266 6.64 21.91 -3.10
CA ARG A 266 6.90 21.17 -4.36
C ARG A 266 5.67 21.15 -5.26
N ALA A 267 5.73 21.93 -6.33
CA ALA A 267 4.65 22.01 -7.30
C ALA A 267 4.36 20.68 -8.02
N SER A 268 5.38 19.83 -8.23
CA SER A 268 5.21 18.49 -8.81
C SER A 268 4.37 17.57 -7.93
N LEU A 269 4.60 17.60 -6.61
CA LEU A 269 3.85 16.80 -5.64
C LEU A 269 2.38 17.24 -5.57
N LYS A 270 2.12 18.55 -5.62
CA LYS A 270 0.75 19.08 -5.73
C LYS A 270 0.04 18.52 -6.97
N ARG A 271 0.66 18.62 -8.16
CA ARG A 271 0.08 18.07 -9.41
C ARG A 271 -0.09 16.56 -9.36
N PHE A 272 0.85 15.83 -8.73
CA PHE A 272 0.72 14.39 -8.56
C PHE A 272 -0.49 14.04 -7.71
N LEU A 273 -0.70 14.74 -6.59
CA LEU A 273 -1.84 14.50 -5.69
C LEU A 273 -3.17 14.98 -6.28
N GLU A 274 -3.18 16.06 -7.06
CA GLU A 274 -4.34 16.47 -7.86
C GLU A 274 -4.75 15.39 -8.86
N LEU A 275 -3.78 14.81 -9.59
CA LEU A 275 -4.04 13.68 -10.46
C LEU A 275 -4.48 12.45 -9.68
N TYR A 276 -3.83 12.19 -8.53
CA TYR A 276 -4.11 11.06 -7.65
C TYR A 276 -5.57 11.06 -7.19
N PHE A 277 -6.06 12.18 -6.67
CA PHE A 277 -7.41 12.31 -6.09
C PHE A 277 -8.48 12.84 -7.05
N HIS A 278 -8.15 13.01 -8.34
CA HIS A 278 -9.17 13.23 -9.36
C HIS A 278 -10.16 12.05 -9.35
N GLN A 279 -11.46 12.36 -9.32
CA GLN A 279 -12.54 11.39 -9.08
C GLN A 279 -12.42 10.13 -9.96
N ASP A 280 -12.22 10.32 -11.27
CA ASP A 280 -12.10 9.19 -12.20
C ASP A 280 -10.78 8.42 -12.06
N ASN A 281 -9.69 9.09 -11.67
CA ASN A 281 -8.37 8.48 -11.62
C ASN A 281 -8.25 7.56 -10.40
N ILE A 282 -8.60 8.07 -9.21
CA ILE A 282 -8.53 7.26 -7.98
C ILE A 282 -9.47 6.07 -8.07
N HIS A 283 -10.72 6.28 -8.50
CA HIS A 283 -11.71 5.22 -8.61
C HIS A 283 -11.22 4.12 -9.58
N ARG A 284 -10.72 4.53 -10.76
CA ARG A 284 -10.17 3.59 -11.75
C ARG A 284 -8.93 2.87 -11.23
N ALA A 285 -8.03 3.57 -10.55
CA ALA A 285 -6.80 2.99 -10.02
C ALA A 285 -7.08 1.95 -8.96
N VAL A 286 -7.94 2.27 -8.00
CA VAL A 286 -8.37 1.36 -6.94
C VAL A 286 -9.05 0.13 -7.53
N THR A 287 -10.02 0.32 -8.43
CA THR A 287 -10.75 -0.79 -9.07
C THR A 287 -9.81 -1.70 -9.87
N LYS A 288 -8.94 -1.14 -10.70
CA LYS A 288 -7.99 -1.91 -11.51
C LYS A 288 -6.91 -2.60 -10.68
N SER A 289 -6.59 -2.04 -9.52
CA SER A 289 -5.69 -2.65 -8.55
C SER A 289 -6.37 -3.77 -7.76
N GLY A 290 -7.67 -4.03 -7.97
CA GLY A 290 -8.39 -5.09 -7.29
C GLY A 290 -8.83 -4.74 -5.87
N TYR A 291 -8.89 -3.46 -5.51
CA TYR A 291 -9.38 -2.95 -4.23
C TYR A 291 -10.79 -2.35 -4.37
N ILE A 292 -11.42 -2.03 -3.23
CA ILE A 292 -12.75 -1.43 -3.20
C ILE A 292 -12.62 0.10 -3.14
N PRO A 293 -13.20 0.84 -4.11
CA PRO A 293 -13.27 2.30 -4.04
C PRO A 293 -14.00 2.79 -2.79
N LEU A 294 -13.55 3.89 -2.22
CA LEU A 294 -14.28 4.60 -1.17
C LEU A 294 -15.55 5.24 -1.75
N SER A 295 -16.48 5.63 -0.88
CA SER A 295 -17.63 6.42 -1.29
C SER A 295 -17.19 7.77 -1.86
N SER A 296 -18.02 8.38 -2.73
CA SER A 296 -17.75 9.72 -3.26
C SER A 296 -17.54 10.74 -2.14
N GLU A 297 -18.33 10.66 -1.07
CA GLU A 297 -18.24 11.54 0.11
C GLU A 297 -16.87 11.42 0.81
N MET A 298 -16.37 10.20 0.97
CA MET A 298 -15.04 9.99 1.55
C MET A 298 -13.92 10.55 0.66
N TYR A 299 -14.03 10.37 -0.66
CA TYR A 299 -13.08 10.98 -1.58
C TYR A 299 -13.18 12.51 -1.60
N ASP A 300 -14.37 13.08 -1.44
CA ASP A 300 -14.57 14.53 -1.29
C ASP A 300 -13.93 15.06 -0.01
N LYS A 301 -14.08 14.35 1.11
CA LYS A 301 -13.40 14.69 2.36
C LYS A 301 -11.87 14.60 2.21
N ALA A 302 -11.35 13.55 1.58
CA ALA A 302 -9.91 13.43 1.31
C ALA A 302 -9.38 14.56 0.42
N ARG A 303 -10.13 14.93 -0.64
CA ARG A 303 -9.83 16.11 -1.47
C ARG A 303 -9.84 17.41 -0.67
N SER A 304 -10.81 17.57 0.23
CA SER A 304 -10.91 18.74 1.11
C SER A 304 -9.70 18.86 2.04
N ILE A 305 -9.27 17.75 2.66
CA ILE A 305 -8.03 17.70 3.48
C ILE A 305 -6.82 18.12 2.65
N LEU A 306 -6.69 17.60 1.42
CA LEU A 306 -5.61 17.96 0.51
C LEU A 306 -5.61 19.44 0.13
N GLN A 307 -6.78 20.00 -0.20
CA GLN A 307 -6.93 21.41 -0.59
C GLN A 307 -6.67 22.37 0.57
N GLN A 308 -7.13 22.03 1.77
CA GLN A 308 -6.93 22.83 2.98
C GLN A 308 -5.53 22.63 3.59
N GLY A 309 -4.84 21.56 3.20
CA GLY A 309 -3.59 21.15 3.84
C GLY A 309 -3.77 20.77 5.30
N LYS A 310 -4.93 20.21 5.69
CA LYS A 310 -5.25 19.85 7.07
C LYS A 310 -4.31 18.72 7.54
N THR A 311 -3.55 18.98 8.60
CA THR A 311 -2.58 18.03 9.14
C THR A 311 -3.16 17.21 10.29
N GLY A 312 -2.56 16.04 10.54
CA GLY A 312 -2.90 15.18 11.67
C GLY A 312 -3.55 13.87 11.23
N SER A 313 -4.12 13.16 12.20
CA SER A 313 -4.71 11.85 12.01
C SER A 313 -6.01 11.76 12.82
N VAL A 314 -7.06 11.23 12.19
CA VAL A 314 -8.38 10.97 12.79
C VAL A 314 -8.69 9.48 12.85
N PHE A 315 -7.95 8.65 12.10
CA PHE A 315 -8.08 7.20 12.18
C PHE A 315 -7.25 6.66 13.34
N ASN A 316 -7.79 5.68 14.05
CA ASN A 316 -7.12 5.00 15.14
C ASN A 316 -7.11 3.47 14.91
N ASN A 317 -6.12 2.76 15.47
CA ASN A 317 -6.00 1.31 15.34
C ASN A 317 -6.79 0.53 16.41
N GLU A 318 -7.38 1.22 17.38
CA GLU A 318 -8.03 0.60 18.54
C GLU A 318 -9.53 0.37 18.35
N ASP A 319 -10.17 1.24 17.58
CA ASP A 319 -11.57 1.18 17.19
C ASP A 319 -11.69 1.47 15.70
N LEU A 320 -11.56 0.40 14.92
CA LEU A 320 -11.67 0.44 13.47
C LEU A 320 -13.13 0.59 13.01
N SER A 321 -14.11 0.29 13.87
CA SER A 321 -15.53 0.25 13.54
C SER A 321 -16.10 1.66 13.32
N GLN A 322 -15.60 2.65 14.08
CA GLN A 322 -16.05 4.04 13.98
C GLN A 322 -15.18 4.91 13.07
N ASN A 323 -14.04 4.39 12.62
CA ASN A 323 -13.04 5.16 11.88
C ASN A 323 -13.60 5.92 10.66
N PHE A 324 -14.54 5.33 9.92
CA PHE A 324 -15.15 5.98 8.76
C PHE A 324 -16.13 7.09 9.14
N GLU A 325 -16.94 6.87 10.16
CA GLU A 325 -17.84 7.88 10.70
C GLU A 325 -17.04 9.06 11.28
N GLN A 326 -15.99 8.76 12.06
CA GLN A 326 -15.07 9.75 12.60
C GLN A 326 -14.40 10.57 11.50
N PHE A 327 -13.91 9.92 10.44
CA PHE A 327 -13.30 10.61 9.31
C PHE A 327 -14.25 11.56 8.58
N LEU A 328 -15.50 11.13 8.36
CA LEU A 328 -16.50 11.95 7.67
C LEU A 328 -16.94 13.14 8.51
N TYR A 329 -17.25 12.91 9.79
CA TYR A 329 -18.01 13.86 10.61
C TYR A 329 -17.22 14.59 11.71
N GLN A 330 -15.96 14.21 12.00
CA GLN A 330 -15.11 15.04 12.87
C GLN A 330 -14.56 16.26 12.11
N GLU A 331 -14.68 17.43 12.75
CA GLU A 331 -14.30 18.73 12.19
C GLU A 331 -12.79 18.96 12.07
#